data_AF-A0A8D7ZV78-F1
#
_entry.id   AF-A0A8D7ZV78-F1
#
_cell.length_a   1.000
_cell.length_b   1.000
_cell.length_c   1.000
_cell.angle_alpha   90.00
_cell.angle_beta   90.00
_cell.angle_gamma   90.00
#
_symmetry.space_group_name_H-M   'P 1'
#
loop_
_entity.id
_entity.type
_entity.pdbx_description
1 polymer ?
#
loop_
_entity_poly.entity_id
_entity_poly.type
_entity_poly.pdbx_seq_one_letter_code
_entity_poly.pdbx_strand_id
1 'polypeptide(L)'
;MASRESGRIREADKKRVLDEASRKRRARKALEALEQDNYHEDPHADLVMSKKIPKFQDNLDATGGAGGSGGAGTSNQKKKAKRSKGADYYRAKYRKNFPQLLEEDKVQHPDGPNYFTASAAPSRFPER
;
A
#
# COMPACT_ATOMS: atom_id res chain seq x y z
N MET A 1 -8.02 14.68 21.87
CA MET A 1 -9.37 14.16 22.17
C MET A 1 -10.01 13.64 20.89
N ALA A 2 -9.83 12.35 20.56
CA ALA A 2 -10.48 11.76 19.38
C ALA A 2 -11.95 11.47 19.71
N SER A 3 -12.87 12.26 19.14
CA SER A 3 -14.31 12.01 19.28
C SER A 3 -14.64 10.64 18.67
N ARG A 4 -15.12 9.72 19.52
CA ARG A 4 -15.55 8.37 19.12
C ARG A 4 -16.93 8.49 18.47
N GLU A 5 -16.96 8.91 17.21
CA GLU A 5 -18.22 8.95 16.48
C GLU A 5 -18.63 7.57 15.96
N SER A 6 -19.92 7.27 16.07
CA SER A 6 -20.51 6.00 15.66
C SER A 6 -20.47 5.85 14.13
N GLY A 7 -19.98 4.72 13.64
CA GLY A 7 -19.97 4.39 12.20
C GLY A 7 -21.35 4.47 11.55
N ARG A 8 -22.43 4.26 12.32
CA ARG A 8 -23.82 4.39 11.85
C ARG A 8 -24.18 5.82 11.45
N ILE A 9 -23.66 6.82 12.18
CA ILE A 9 -23.90 8.24 11.89
C ILE A 9 -23.17 8.64 10.61
N ARG A 10 -21.91 8.21 10.47
CA ARG A 10 -21.10 8.41 9.26
C ARG A 10 -21.75 7.80 8.01
N GLU A 11 -22.38 6.63 8.13
CA GLU A 11 -23.09 5.99 7.02
C GLU A 11 -24.40 6.69 6.66
N ALA A 12 -25.14 7.19 7.65
CA ALA A 12 -26.37 7.96 7.42
C ALA A 12 -26.09 9.26 6.66
N ASP A 13 -25.02 9.99 7.01
CA ASP A 13 -24.64 11.23 6.34
C ASP A 13 -24.19 11.06 4.88
N LYS A 14 -23.72 9.85 4.52
CA LYS A 14 -23.38 9.47 3.15
C LYS A 14 -24.61 9.16 2.31
N LYS A 15 -25.67 8.63 2.92
CA LYS A 15 -26.94 8.29 2.26
C LYS A 15 -27.88 9.47 2.10
N ARG A 16 -27.61 10.59 2.78
CA ARG A 16 -28.40 11.83 2.65
C ARG A 16 -28.28 12.37 1.22
N VAL A 17 -29.40 12.47 0.52
CA VAL A 17 -29.45 13.08 -0.82
C VAL A 17 -29.22 14.58 -0.66
N LEU A 18 -28.07 15.06 -1.15
CA LEU A 18 -27.75 16.49 -1.23
C LEU A 18 -27.92 17.01 -2.66
N ASP A 19 -28.25 18.29 -2.75
CA ASP A 19 -28.22 19.10 -3.96
C ASP A 19 -26.81 19.10 -4.58
N GLU A 20 -26.76 19.36 -5.89
CA GLU A 20 -25.53 19.26 -6.66
C GLU A 20 -24.45 20.24 -6.17
N ALA A 21 -24.84 21.45 -5.78
CA ALA A 21 -23.93 22.47 -5.26
C ALA A 21 -23.30 22.03 -3.93
N SER A 22 -24.09 21.52 -2.98
CA SER A 22 -23.52 21.02 -1.72
C SER A 22 -22.68 19.75 -1.91
N ARG A 23 -23.00 18.90 -2.88
CA ARG A 23 -22.18 17.73 -3.22
C ARG A 23 -20.81 18.15 -3.74
N LYS A 24 -20.75 19.12 -4.66
CA LYS A 24 -19.51 19.70 -5.17
C LYS A 24 -18.70 20.36 -4.05
N ARG A 25 -19.35 21.11 -3.15
CA ARG A 25 -18.68 21.73 -1.98
C ARG A 25 -18.06 20.69 -1.05
N ARG A 26 -18.79 19.61 -0.75
CA ARG A 26 -18.30 18.51 0.09
C ARG A 26 -17.12 17.79 -0.56
N ALA A 27 -17.19 17.53 -1.86
CA ALA A 27 -16.11 16.91 -2.62
C ALA A 27 -14.84 17.78 -2.62
N ARG A 28 -14.96 19.09 -2.89
CA ARG A 28 -13.81 20.02 -2.83
C ARG A 28 -13.16 20.06 -1.45
N LYS A 29 -13.97 20.17 -0.38
CA LYS A 29 -13.46 20.17 0.99
C LYS A 29 -12.71 18.88 1.33
N ALA A 30 -13.18 17.73 0.83
CA ALA A 30 -12.50 16.46 1.03
C ALA A 30 -11.16 16.40 0.29
N LEU A 31 -11.08 16.92 -0.95
CA LEU A 31 -9.84 16.99 -1.71
C LEU A 31 -8.82 17.93 -1.05
N GLU A 32 -9.23 19.13 -0.65
CA GLU A 32 -8.36 20.10 0.03
C GLU A 32 -7.76 19.53 1.33
N ALA A 33 -8.55 18.79 2.12
CA ALA A 33 -8.06 18.13 3.33
C ALA A 33 -7.02 17.05 3.01
N LEU A 34 -7.19 16.30 1.91
CA LEU A 34 -6.20 15.30 1.48
C LEU A 34 -4.93 15.96 0.93
N GLU A 35 -5.05 17.11 0.26
CA GLU A 35 -3.90 17.89 -0.22
C GLU A 35 -3.09 18.45 0.94
N GLN A 36 -3.74 19.00 1.97
CA GLN A 36 -3.06 19.47 3.19
C GLN A 36 -2.38 18.34 3.97
N ASP A 37 -3.01 17.16 4.07
CA ASP A 37 -2.42 15.99 4.75
C ASP A 37 -1.23 15.40 3.98
N ASN A 38 -1.23 15.49 2.65
CA ASN A 38 -0.07 15.11 1.84
C ASN A 38 1.08 16.12 1.97
N TYR A 39 0.76 17.37 2.28
CA TYR A 39 1.73 18.45 2.39
C TYR A 39 2.32 18.49 3.80
N HIS A 40 3.26 17.57 4.06
CA HIS A 40 4.13 17.66 5.21
C HIS A 40 5.36 18.48 4.83
N GLU A 41 5.47 19.69 5.36
CA GLU A 41 6.73 20.43 5.36
C GLU A 41 7.79 19.54 6.01
N ASP A 42 8.88 19.26 5.29
CA ASP A 42 9.96 18.43 5.81
C ASP A 42 10.47 19.08 7.10
N PRO A 43 10.37 18.41 8.26
CA PRO A 43 10.83 18.96 9.54
C PRO A 43 12.34 19.28 9.53
N HIS A 44 13.06 18.84 8.49
CA HIS A 44 14.47 19.11 8.26
C HIS A 44 14.75 20.02 7.05
N ALA A 45 13.73 20.64 6.43
CA ALA A 45 13.91 21.56 5.29
C ALA A 45 14.90 22.70 5.58
N ASP A 46 14.85 23.25 6.80
CA ASP A 46 15.77 24.30 7.28
C ASP A 46 16.89 23.76 8.18
N LEU A 47 17.13 22.44 8.20
CA LEU A 47 18.15 21.85 9.07
C LEU A 47 19.55 22.17 8.55
N VAL A 48 20.09 23.29 9.01
CA VAL A 48 21.49 23.62 8.84
C VAL A 48 22.30 22.64 9.69
N MET A 49 22.88 21.62 9.05
CA MET A 49 23.80 20.69 9.71
C MET A 49 24.94 21.49 10.36
N SER A 50 24.93 21.57 11.68
CA SER A 50 25.97 22.26 12.45
C SER A 50 27.33 21.64 12.12
N LYS A 51 28.28 22.48 11.68
CA LYS A 51 29.67 22.07 11.40
C LYS A 51 30.42 21.59 12.65
N LYS A 52 29.82 21.68 13.85
CA LYS A 52 30.37 21.21 15.13
C LYS A 52 29.96 19.78 15.48
N ILE A 53 29.20 19.10 14.62
CA ILE A 53 28.82 17.70 14.85
C ILE A 53 30.06 16.81 14.63
N PRO A 54 30.47 16.00 15.62
CA PRO A 54 31.60 15.09 15.45
C PRO A 54 31.33 14.08 14.33
N LYS A 55 32.20 14.07 13.31
CA LYS A 55 32.12 13.15 12.18
C LYS A 55 32.85 11.86 12.56
N PHE A 56 32.10 10.80 12.87
CA PHE A 56 32.68 9.50 13.25
C PHE A 56 32.89 8.55 12.05
N GLN A 57 32.55 8.95 10.82
CA GLN A 57 32.68 8.09 9.63
C GLN A 57 34.11 7.89 9.11
N ASP A 58 35.08 8.75 9.46
CA ASP A 58 36.44 8.68 8.90
C ASP A 58 37.29 7.50 9.43
N ASN A 59 36.79 6.69 10.37
CA ASN A 59 37.56 5.56 10.94
C ASN A 59 37.22 4.18 10.33
N LEU A 60 36.25 4.07 9.42
CA LEU A 60 35.85 2.75 8.89
C LEU A 60 36.58 2.35 7.60
N ASP A 61 37.17 3.29 6.86
CA ASP A 61 37.83 3.00 5.57
C ASP A 61 39.36 2.74 5.68
N ALA A 62 39.97 2.98 6.85
CA ALA A 62 41.41 2.77 7.05
C ALA A 62 41.80 1.32 7.43
N THR A 63 40.84 0.41 7.61
CA THR A 63 41.11 -1.00 7.95
C THR A 63 40.47 -1.94 6.94
N GLY A 64 40.83 -1.75 5.67
CA GLY A 64 40.75 -2.81 4.67
C GLY A 64 41.66 -3.98 5.04
N GLY A 65 41.11 -4.89 5.85
CA GLY A 65 41.44 -6.30 6.09
C GLY A 65 42.88 -6.80 5.90
N ALA A 66 43.53 -7.23 7.00
CA ALA A 66 43.97 -8.61 7.24
C ALA A 66 44.85 -8.72 8.52
N GLY A 67 44.33 -9.43 9.55
CA GLY A 67 45.03 -9.86 10.76
C GLY A 67 44.32 -9.40 12.06
N GLY A 68 43.77 -10.24 12.94
CA GLY A 68 43.61 -11.69 12.95
C GLY A 68 42.98 -12.16 14.28
N SER A 69 41.85 -12.88 14.22
CA SER A 69 41.50 -14.08 15.04
C SER A 69 39.98 -14.38 14.99
N GLY A 70 39.64 -15.42 14.22
CA GLY A 70 38.41 -16.22 14.34
C GLY A 70 37.11 -15.59 13.82
N GLY A 71 36.56 -15.95 12.67
CA GLY A 71 36.90 -17.01 11.73
C GLY A 71 35.82 -17.14 10.65
N ALA A 72 36.30 -17.43 9.44
CA ALA A 72 35.66 -18.17 8.35
C ALA A 72 34.41 -17.60 7.65
N GLY A 73 34.53 -17.45 6.32
CA GLY A 73 33.36 -17.60 5.44
C GLY A 73 33.39 -16.81 4.14
N THR A 74 34.31 -17.15 3.24
CA THR A 74 34.34 -16.75 1.83
C THR A 74 32.98 -16.96 1.13
N SER A 75 32.71 -16.10 0.14
CA SER A 75 31.98 -16.37 -1.12
C SER A 75 30.65 -15.65 -1.35
N ASN A 76 30.55 -15.17 -2.60
CA ASN A 76 29.34 -15.01 -3.39
C ASN A 76 28.34 -13.93 -2.96
N GLN A 77 28.29 -12.82 -3.71
CA GLN A 77 27.39 -12.61 -4.87
C GLN A 77 26.05 -13.39 -4.95
N LYS A 78 25.51 -13.96 -3.86
CA LYS A 78 24.27 -14.76 -3.83
C LYS A 78 23.55 -14.66 -2.48
N LYS A 79 23.25 -13.45 -2.02
CA LYS A 79 22.04 -13.24 -1.21
C LYS A 79 21.27 -12.08 -1.80
N LYS A 80 20.68 -12.35 -2.98
CA LYS A 80 19.52 -11.63 -3.52
C LYS A 80 18.66 -11.26 -2.32
N ALA A 81 18.62 -9.98 -2.00
CA ALA A 81 17.73 -9.42 -1.01
C ALA A 81 16.34 -10.00 -1.27
N LYS A 82 15.89 -10.88 -0.38
CA LYS A 82 14.48 -11.26 -0.33
C LYS A 82 13.80 -10.01 0.21
N ARG A 83 13.57 -9.03 -0.68
CA ARG A 83 12.88 -7.78 -0.40
C ARG A 83 11.59 -8.20 0.27
N SER A 84 11.52 -8.02 1.58
CA SER A 84 10.31 -8.22 2.36
C SER A 84 9.23 -7.42 1.65
N LYS A 85 8.19 -8.11 1.18
CA LYS A 85 7.07 -7.47 0.49
C LYS A 85 6.42 -6.53 1.50
N GLY A 86 6.50 -5.22 1.25
CA GLY A 86 6.03 -4.18 2.16
C GLY A 86 4.52 -4.22 2.38
N ALA A 87 4.04 -3.40 3.33
CA ALA A 87 2.62 -3.32 3.67
C ALA A 87 1.71 -3.05 2.45
N ASP A 88 2.19 -2.28 1.47
CA ASP A 88 1.48 -1.97 0.24
C ASP A 88 1.24 -3.20 -0.64
N TYR A 89 2.19 -4.14 -0.67
CA TYR A 89 2.01 -5.40 -1.38
C TYR A 89 0.86 -6.22 -0.80
N TYR A 90 0.77 -6.30 0.53
CA TYR A 90 -0.30 -7.04 1.20
C TYR A 90 -1.63 -6.30 1.12
N ARG A 91 -1.64 -4.96 1.16
CA ARG A 91 -2.84 -4.17 0.89
C ARG A 91 -3.36 -4.42 -0.52
N ALA A 92 -2.50 -4.35 -1.54
CA ALA A 92 -2.90 -4.62 -2.92
C ALA A 92 -3.33 -6.09 -3.13
N LYS A 93 -2.66 -7.04 -2.47
CA LYS A 93 -3.01 -8.47 -2.57
C LYS A 93 -4.35 -8.80 -1.91
N TYR A 94 -4.65 -8.21 -0.77
CA TYR A 94 -5.81 -8.61 0.06
C TYR A 94 -6.97 -7.61 0.06
N ARG A 95 -6.82 -6.43 -0.56
CA ARG A 95 -7.90 -5.43 -0.71
C ARG A 95 -8.36 -5.30 -2.17
N LYS A 96 -8.48 -6.42 -2.87
CA LYS A 96 -9.03 -6.44 -4.23
C LYS A 96 -10.54 -6.33 -4.17
N ASN A 97 -11.11 -5.53 -5.07
CA ASN A 97 -12.55 -5.52 -5.27
C ASN A 97 -12.97 -6.75 -6.12
N PHE A 98 -14.26 -7.08 -6.12
CA PHE A 98 -14.76 -8.25 -6.84
C PHE A 98 -14.43 -8.23 -8.36
N PRO A 99 -14.58 -7.10 -9.08
CA PRO A 99 -14.15 -7.01 -10.48
C PRO A 99 -12.66 -7.34 -10.71
N GLN A 100 -11.77 -6.82 -9.86
CA GLN A 100 -10.32 -7.11 -9.94
C GLN A 100 -10.04 -8.59 -9.73
N LEU A 101 -10.79 -9.26 -8.85
CA LEU A 101 -10.62 -10.69 -8.62
C LEU A 101 -11.03 -11.51 -9.85
N LEU A 102 -12.08 -11.10 -10.56
CA LEU A 102 -12.52 -11.76 -11.81
C LEU A 102 -11.49 -11.60 -12.94
N GLU A 103 -10.94 -10.39 -13.11
CA GLU A 103 -9.90 -10.14 -14.13
C GLU A 103 -8.64 -10.97 -13.87
N GLU A 104 -8.23 -11.09 -12.61
CA GLU A 104 -7.08 -11.91 -12.24
C GLU A 104 -7.30 -13.40 -12.44
N ASP A 105 -8.50 -13.90 -12.11
CA ASP A 105 -8.86 -15.31 -12.35
C ASP A 105 -8.83 -15.63 -13.85
N LYS A 106 -9.31 -14.70 -14.69
CA LYS A 106 -9.24 -14.82 -16.16
C LYS A 106 -7.80 -14.91 -16.68
N VAL A 107 -6.87 -14.17 -16.08
CA VAL A 107 -5.45 -14.20 -16.48
C VAL A 107 -4.74 -15.45 -15.97
N GLN A 108 -5.06 -15.90 -14.74
CA GLN A 108 -4.44 -17.08 -14.13
C GLN A 108 -4.97 -18.39 -14.73
N HIS A 109 -6.24 -18.42 -15.11
CA HIS A 109 -6.94 -19.59 -15.63
C HIS A 109 -7.68 -19.24 -16.92
N PRO A 110 -6.96 -18.94 -18.02
CA PRO A 110 -7.57 -18.53 -19.29
C PRO A 110 -8.44 -19.62 -19.91
N ASP A 111 -8.02 -20.88 -19.82
CA ASP A 111 -8.69 -22.02 -20.44
C ASP A 111 -9.72 -22.71 -19.51
N GLY A 112 -9.88 -22.21 -18.28
CA GLY A 112 -10.91 -22.63 -17.32
C GLY A 112 -10.66 -23.96 -16.57
N PRO A 113 -11.56 -24.38 -15.66
CA PRO A 113 -12.81 -23.69 -15.30
C PRO A 113 -12.57 -22.45 -14.44
N ASN A 114 -13.06 -21.32 -14.91
CA ASN A 114 -13.01 -20.00 -14.27
C ASN A 114 -14.43 -19.43 -14.09
N TYR A 115 -14.54 -18.29 -13.41
CA TYR A 115 -15.84 -17.62 -13.16
C TYR A 115 -16.66 -17.28 -14.43
N PHE A 116 -16.02 -17.15 -15.59
CA PHE A 116 -16.70 -16.83 -16.85
C PHE A 116 -17.18 -18.07 -17.60
N THR A 117 -16.51 -19.21 -17.40
CA THR A 117 -16.87 -20.50 -18.01
C THR A 117 -17.80 -21.34 -17.15
N ALA A 118 -17.87 -21.06 -15.85
CA ALA A 118 -18.74 -21.76 -14.92
C ALA A 118 -20.21 -21.44 -15.24
N SER A 119 -20.91 -22.38 -15.88
CA SER A 119 -22.33 -22.29 -16.19
C SER A 119 -23.05 -23.57 -15.75
N ALA A 120 -24.29 -23.41 -15.29
CA ALA A 120 -25.15 -24.55 -15.00
C ALA A 120 -25.68 -25.15 -16.31
N ALA A 121 -25.91 -26.46 -16.32
CA ALA A 121 -26.58 -27.12 -17.43
C ALA A 121 -28.00 -26.54 -17.61
N PRO A 122 -28.54 -26.56 -18.85
CA PRO A 122 -29.89 -26.07 -19.11
C PRO A 122 -30.94 -26.80 -18.27
N SER A 123 -32.00 -26.09 -17.90
CA SER A 123 -33.11 -26.66 -17.14
C SER A 123 -33.73 -27.84 -17.89
N ARG A 124 -34.01 -28.92 -17.14
CA ARG A 124 -34.76 -30.07 -17.63
C ARG A 124 -36.27 -29.90 -17.49
N PHE A 125 -36.71 -28.82 -16.86
CA PHE A 125 -38.11 -28.53 -16.56
C PHE A 125 -38.59 -27.32 -17.37
N PRO A 126 -39.88 -27.31 -17.76
CA PRO A 126 -40.49 -26.19 -18.47
C PRO A 126 -40.51 -24.91 -17.63
N GLU A 127 -40.60 -23.78 -18.32
CA GLU A 127 -40.78 -22.45 -17.73
C GLU A 127 -42.12 -22.38 -16.98
N ARG A 128 -42.16 -21.66 -15.87
CA ARG A 128 -43.32 -21.56 -14.97
C ARG A 128 -44.18 -20.36 -15.30
#